data_AF-A0A969C771-F1
#
_entry.id   AF-A0A969C771-F1
#
_cell.length_a   1.000
_cell.length_b   1.000
_cell.length_c   1.000
_cell.angle_alpha   90.00
_cell.angle_beta   90.00
_cell.angle_gamma   90.00
#
_symmetry.space_group_name_H-M   'P 1'
#
loop_
_entity.id
_entity.type
_entity.pdbx_description
1 polymer ?
#
loop_
_entity_poly.entity_id
_entity_poly.type
_entity_poly.pdbx_seq_one_letter_code
_entity_poly.pdbx_strand_id
1 'polypeptide(L)'
;MIVPSAADQAIDRLLQEANQVALAKVSPGVQPDSQVPTIQVTQADVDRVRREIEDGREYVVRILSAGNYVRGEKNILVFTEVVPNQVIFAENAILATTSVNPETMEAGQIRDRISLLLEASRFRAVRAGIVSEQTLIGDEGVASLVQFYERLQQMEGLVSLQAVTSVPVYTAGPLRIDLVALRDGQEVFRTGDRTLSPEANGSGGNGSGNAGGSGNDGNRDSTDNLDNLGNIGKRDGN
;
A
#
# COMPACT_ATOMS: atom_id res chain seq x y z
N MET A 1 -42.91 1.34 -4.47
CA MET A 1 -41.48 1.23 -4.80
C MET A 1 -40.75 0.82 -3.55
N ILE A 2 -40.03 -0.29 -3.58
CA ILE A 2 -39.14 -0.70 -2.48
C ILE A 2 -37.80 -0.02 -2.78
N VAL A 3 -37.32 0.81 -1.86
CA VAL A 3 -36.00 1.45 -1.99
C VAL A 3 -34.94 0.38 -1.70
N PRO A 4 -33.97 0.14 -2.60
CA PRO A 4 -32.92 -0.85 -2.36
C PRO A 4 -32.13 -0.48 -1.10
N SER A 5 -31.83 -1.49 -0.27
CA SER A 5 -31.00 -1.27 0.91
C SER A 5 -29.56 -0.91 0.52
N ALA A 6 -28.76 -0.36 1.45
CA ALA A 6 -27.33 -0.13 1.19
C ALA A 6 -26.58 -1.43 0.85
N ALA A 7 -26.96 -2.56 1.48
CA ALA A 7 -26.42 -3.88 1.18
C ALA A 7 -26.76 -4.31 -0.26
N ASP A 8 -27.99 -4.03 -0.72
CA ASP A 8 -28.43 -4.39 -2.07
C ASP A 8 -27.60 -3.66 -3.12
N GLN A 9 -27.41 -2.35 -2.92
CA GLN A 9 -26.60 -1.53 -3.81
C GLN A 9 -25.14 -1.96 -3.82
N ALA A 10 -24.59 -2.39 -2.68
CA ALA A 10 -23.22 -2.90 -2.60
C ALA A 10 -23.07 -4.23 -3.34
N ILE A 11 -24.02 -5.15 -3.18
CA ILE A 11 -24.01 -6.44 -3.88
C ILE A 11 -24.15 -6.24 -5.39
N ASP A 12 -25.07 -5.37 -5.83
CA ASP A 12 -25.26 -5.09 -7.25
C ASP A 12 -23.99 -4.54 -7.91
N ARG A 13 -23.31 -3.58 -7.24
CA ARG A 13 -22.01 -3.06 -7.73
C ARG A 13 -20.95 -4.15 -7.78
N LEU A 14 -20.84 -4.97 -6.73
CA LEU A 14 -19.88 -6.06 -6.67
C LEU A 14 -20.09 -7.06 -7.83
N LEU A 15 -21.34 -7.44 -8.11
CA LEU A 15 -21.66 -8.36 -9.20
C LEU A 15 -21.40 -7.73 -10.58
N GLN A 16 -21.64 -6.42 -10.74
CA GLN A 16 -21.31 -5.70 -11.96
C GLN A 16 -19.80 -5.66 -12.21
N GLU A 17 -19.00 -5.34 -11.19
CA GLU A 17 -17.54 -5.35 -11.27
C GLU A 17 -17.00 -6.75 -11.56
N ALA A 18 -17.51 -7.78 -10.87
CA ALA A 18 -17.14 -9.16 -11.13
C ALA A 18 -17.47 -9.59 -12.56
N ASN A 19 -18.63 -9.16 -13.10
CA ASN A 19 -19.01 -9.42 -14.48
C ASN A 19 -18.00 -8.81 -15.47
N GLN A 20 -17.60 -7.55 -15.24
CA GLN A 20 -16.61 -6.87 -16.08
C GLN A 20 -15.25 -7.58 -16.06
N VAL A 21 -14.77 -7.96 -14.87
CA VAL A 21 -13.50 -8.69 -14.71
C VAL A 21 -13.56 -10.04 -15.41
N ALA A 22 -14.66 -10.79 -15.25
CA ALA A 22 -14.82 -12.09 -15.86
C ALA A 22 -14.87 -11.99 -17.40
N LEU A 23 -15.64 -11.03 -17.93
CA LEU A 23 -15.76 -10.77 -19.36
C LEU A 23 -14.43 -10.39 -20.00
N ALA A 24 -13.63 -9.53 -19.34
CA ALA A 24 -12.29 -9.17 -19.81
C ALA A 24 -11.34 -10.37 -19.90
N LYS A 25 -11.45 -11.33 -18.96
CA LYS A 25 -10.63 -12.54 -18.93
C LYS A 25 -10.98 -13.53 -20.06
N VAL A 26 -12.27 -13.66 -20.41
CA VAL A 26 -12.71 -14.60 -21.46
C VAL A 26 -12.74 -13.98 -22.87
N SER A 27 -12.67 -12.66 -23.00
CA SER A 27 -12.69 -11.96 -24.30
C SER A 27 -11.50 -11.01 -24.51
N PRO A 28 -10.24 -11.47 -24.35
CA PRO A 28 -9.09 -10.57 -24.45
C PRO A 28 -8.88 -10.11 -25.91
N GLY A 29 -8.68 -8.80 -26.09
CA GLY A 29 -8.50 -8.15 -27.40
C GLY A 29 -9.78 -7.65 -28.06
N VAL A 30 -10.93 -7.79 -27.40
CA VAL A 30 -12.22 -7.22 -27.83
C VAL A 30 -12.65 -6.18 -26.80
N GLN A 31 -13.17 -5.03 -27.24
CA GLN A 31 -13.81 -4.08 -26.34
C GLN A 31 -15.07 -4.76 -25.78
N PRO A 32 -15.12 -5.12 -24.49
CA PRO A 32 -16.22 -5.89 -23.98
C PRO A 32 -17.44 -4.98 -23.79
N ASP A 33 -18.59 -5.40 -24.33
CA ASP A 33 -19.87 -4.77 -23.98
C ASP A 33 -20.19 -5.10 -22.51
N SER A 34 -20.13 -4.08 -21.67
CA SER A 34 -20.30 -4.20 -20.21
C SER A 34 -21.68 -4.71 -19.80
N GLN A 35 -22.64 -4.76 -20.73
CA GLN A 35 -23.99 -5.26 -20.50
C GLN A 35 -24.14 -6.78 -20.73
N VAL A 36 -23.11 -7.48 -21.20
CA VAL A 36 -23.18 -8.93 -21.41
C VAL A 36 -23.13 -9.64 -20.06
N PRO A 37 -24.21 -10.35 -19.64
CA PRO A 37 -24.23 -11.09 -18.38
C PRO A 37 -23.40 -12.36 -18.53
N THR A 38 -22.12 -12.26 -18.19
CA THR A 38 -21.12 -13.32 -18.34
C THR A 38 -21.08 -14.19 -17.10
N ILE A 39 -21.32 -13.62 -15.91
CA ILE A 39 -21.40 -14.38 -14.66
C ILE A 39 -22.83 -14.81 -14.35
N GLN A 40 -22.97 -15.94 -13.66
CA GLN A 40 -24.21 -16.48 -13.15
C GLN A 40 -24.04 -16.80 -11.66
N VAL A 41 -24.86 -16.16 -10.83
CA VAL A 41 -24.93 -16.38 -9.38
C VAL A 41 -26.34 -16.81 -9.01
N THR A 42 -26.48 -17.68 -8.01
CA THR A 42 -27.81 -18.10 -7.56
C THR A 42 -28.47 -17.03 -6.70
N GLN A 43 -29.79 -16.90 -6.77
CA GLN A 43 -30.53 -15.99 -5.89
C GLN A 43 -30.31 -16.32 -4.41
N ALA A 44 -30.24 -17.61 -4.08
CA ALA A 44 -29.98 -18.07 -2.72
C ALA A 44 -28.63 -17.55 -2.17
N ASP A 45 -27.61 -17.45 -3.02
CA ASP A 45 -26.30 -16.93 -2.65
C ASP A 45 -26.36 -15.42 -2.42
N VAL A 46 -27.02 -14.67 -3.32
CA VAL A 46 -27.27 -13.23 -3.16
C VAL A 46 -28.03 -12.92 -1.87
N ASP A 47 -29.08 -13.69 -1.59
CA ASP A 47 -29.88 -13.51 -0.37
C ASP A 47 -29.09 -13.84 0.90
N ARG A 48 -28.16 -14.81 0.81
CA ARG A 48 -27.25 -15.14 1.93
C ARG A 48 -26.29 -13.99 2.20
N VAL A 49 -25.61 -13.47 1.17
CA VAL A 49 -24.70 -12.32 1.33
C VAL A 49 -25.44 -11.13 1.94
N ARG A 50 -26.64 -10.84 1.43
CA ARG A 50 -27.50 -9.76 1.95
C ARG A 50 -27.72 -9.89 3.46
N ARG A 51 -28.12 -11.07 3.93
CA ARG A 51 -28.33 -11.33 5.37
C ARG A 51 -27.04 -11.26 6.19
N GLU A 52 -25.91 -11.68 5.62
CA GLU A 52 -24.62 -11.65 6.33
C GLU A 52 -24.10 -10.22 6.53
N ILE A 53 -24.36 -9.30 5.59
CA ILE A 53 -23.83 -7.92 5.64
C ILE A 53 -24.85 -6.86 6.09
N GLU A 54 -26.09 -7.26 6.40
CA GLU A 54 -27.18 -6.31 6.76
C GLU A 54 -26.96 -5.59 8.09
N ASP A 55 -26.08 -6.13 8.95
CA ASP A 55 -25.78 -5.57 10.26
C ASP A 55 -24.90 -4.30 10.23
N GLY A 56 -24.42 -3.90 9.05
CA GLY A 56 -23.65 -2.68 8.85
C GLY A 56 -22.19 -2.75 9.30
N ARG A 57 -21.68 -3.94 9.66
CA ARG A 57 -20.25 -4.15 9.91
C ARG A 57 -19.46 -4.17 8.60
N GLU A 58 -18.14 -4.07 8.70
CA GLU A 58 -17.27 -4.22 7.54
C GLU A 58 -17.04 -5.69 7.18
N TYR A 59 -17.16 -6.01 5.90
CA TYR A 59 -16.95 -7.35 5.36
C TYR A 59 -16.08 -7.29 4.11
N VAL A 60 -15.37 -8.39 3.86
CA VAL A 60 -14.74 -8.67 2.59
C VAL A 60 -15.59 -9.71 1.88
N VAL A 61 -16.07 -9.37 0.69
CA VAL A 61 -16.86 -10.28 -0.16
C VAL A 61 -16.05 -10.64 -1.39
N ARG A 62 -15.86 -11.93 -1.64
CA ARG A 62 -15.16 -12.47 -2.81
C ARG A 62 -16.17 -13.09 -3.76
N ILE A 63 -15.99 -12.87 -5.06
CA ILE A 63 -16.68 -13.61 -6.12
C ILE A 63 -15.71 -14.65 -6.67
N LEU A 64 -16.07 -15.92 -6.56
CA LEU A 64 -15.24 -17.06 -6.95
C LEU A 64 -15.90 -17.81 -8.09
N SER A 65 -15.12 -18.18 -9.11
CA SER A 65 -15.62 -19.03 -10.18
C SER A 65 -15.76 -20.47 -9.69
N ALA A 66 -16.85 -21.12 -10.08
CA ALA A 66 -17.13 -22.53 -9.73
C ALA A 66 -16.15 -23.52 -10.40
N GLY A 67 -15.39 -23.04 -11.37
CA GLY A 67 -14.38 -23.82 -12.09
C GLY A 67 -13.42 -22.94 -12.87
N ASN A 68 -12.63 -23.60 -13.71
CA ASN A 68 -11.77 -22.95 -14.69
C ASN A 68 -12.56 -22.69 -15.97
N TYR A 69 -12.39 -21.51 -16.55
CA TYR A 69 -13.11 -21.06 -17.74
C TYR A 69 -12.11 -20.68 -18.84
N VAL A 70 -12.46 -20.94 -20.10
CA VAL A 70 -11.61 -20.63 -21.25
C VAL A 70 -12.13 -19.42 -22.05
N ARG A 71 -11.34 -19.00 -23.03
CA ARG A 71 -11.69 -17.91 -23.95
C ARG A 71 -13.02 -18.21 -24.66
N GLY A 72 -13.90 -17.21 -24.69
CA GLY A 72 -15.18 -17.25 -25.40
C GLY A 72 -16.34 -17.87 -24.61
N GLU A 73 -16.11 -18.36 -23.39
CA GLU A 73 -17.19 -18.82 -22.52
C GLU A 73 -18.08 -17.64 -22.07
N LYS A 74 -19.38 -17.91 -21.98
CA LYS A 74 -20.40 -16.88 -21.75
C LYS A 74 -21.21 -17.06 -20.46
N ASN A 75 -21.07 -18.20 -19.79
CA ASN A 75 -21.85 -18.58 -18.62
C ASN A 75 -20.92 -19.06 -17.51
N ILE A 76 -20.30 -18.11 -16.80
CA ILE A 76 -19.38 -18.35 -15.72
C ILE A 76 -20.18 -18.48 -14.43
N LEU A 77 -20.33 -19.70 -13.93
CA LEU A 77 -20.94 -19.92 -12.62
C LEU A 77 -20.02 -19.37 -11.54
N VAL A 78 -20.57 -18.53 -10.67
CA VAL A 78 -19.84 -17.95 -9.55
C VAL A 78 -20.60 -18.16 -8.24
N PHE A 79 -19.85 -18.17 -7.15
CA PHE A 79 -20.36 -18.18 -5.80
C PHE A 79 -19.60 -17.14 -4.97
N THR A 80 -20.20 -16.71 -3.86
CA THR A 80 -19.65 -15.68 -3.00
C THR A 80 -19.06 -16.26 -1.72
N GLU A 81 -17.99 -15.66 -1.23
CA GLU A 81 -17.44 -15.90 0.10
C GLU A 81 -17.47 -14.58 0.86
N VAL A 82 -17.99 -14.58 2.09
CA VAL A 82 -18.14 -13.39 2.93
C VAL A 82 -17.39 -13.64 4.23
N VAL A 83 -16.50 -12.73 4.59
CA VAL A 83 -15.74 -12.79 5.83
C VAL A 83 -15.72 -11.42 6.51
N PRO A 84 -15.81 -11.34 7.85
CA PRO A 84 -15.67 -10.07 8.55
C PRO A 84 -14.31 -9.42 8.27
N ASN A 85 -14.31 -8.09 8.06
CA ASN A 85 -13.08 -7.33 7.97
C ASN A 85 -12.57 -7.02 9.38
N GLN A 86 -11.62 -7.80 9.87
CA GLN A 86 -11.11 -7.70 11.24
C GLN A 86 -9.58 -7.72 11.25
N VAL A 87 -8.99 -7.17 12.30
CA VAL A 87 -7.54 -7.22 12.51
C VAL A 87 -7.12 -8.67 12.73
N ILE A 88 -6.21 -9.17 11.90
CA ILE A 88 -5.63 -10.52 12.04
C ILE A 88 -4.16 -10.49 12.47
N PHE A 89 -3.49 -9.35 12.27
CA PHE A 89 -2.17 -9.08 12.86
C PHE A 89 -2.16 -7.68 13.44
N ALA A 90 -1.70 -7.55 14.69
CA ALA A 90 -1.37 -6.25 15.26
C ALA A 90 -0.14 -5.66 14.55
N GLU A 91 0.13 -4.38 14.80
CA GLU A 91 1.40 -3.75 14.40
C GLU A 91 2.60 -4.45 15.08
N ASN A 92 3.74 -4.52 14.38
CA ASN A 92 4.97 -5.18 14.82
C ASN A 92 4.82 -6.69 15.11
N ALA A 93 3.77 -7.33 14.59
CA ALA A 93 3.61 -8.78 14.68
C ALA A 93 4.66 -9.46 13.79
N ILE A 94 5.50 -10.31 14.39
CA ILE A 94 6.48 -11.10 13.65
C ILE A 94 5.74 -12.15 12.82
N LEU A 95 5.94 -12.12 11.50
CA LEU A 95 5.34 -13.06 10.55
C LEU A 95 6.27 -14.25 10.28
N ALA A 96 7.55 -13.96 10.06
CA ALA A 96 8.57 -14.97 9.82
C ALA A 96 9.94 -14.49 10.32
N THR A 97 10.86 -15.43 10.48
CA THR A 97 12.23 -15.17 10.92
C THR A 97 13.19 -16.06 10.15
N THR A 98 14.36 -15.54 9.83
CA THR A 98 15.49 -16.28 9.26
C THR A 98 16.80 -15.75 9.83
N SER A 99 17.92 -16.30 9.39
CA SER A 99 19.24 -15.78 9.73
C SER A 99 20.16 -15.87 8.53
N VAL A 100 21.06 -14.90 8.41
CA VAL A 100 22.06 -14.79 7.35
C VAL A 100 23.40 -14.47 7.96
N ASN A 101 24.49 -14.87 7.31
CA ASN A 101 25.84 -14.44 7.68
C ASN A 101 26.50 -13.84 6.44
N PRO A 102 26.49 -12.50 6.28
CA PRO A 102 26.99 -11.84 5.07
C PRO A 102 28.48 -12.04 4.80
N GLU A 103 29.29 -12.40 5.80
CA GLU A 103 30.72 -12.70 5.60
C GLU A 103 30.96 -14.03 4.89
N THR A 104 30.04 -14.97 5.08
CA THR A 104 30.21 -16.37 4.62
C THR A 104 29.24 -16.74 3.51
N MET A 105 28.20 -15.95 3.32
CA MET A 105 27.17 -16.17 2.31
C MET A 105 27.40 -15.29 1.09
N GLU A 106 27.28 -15.90 -0.08
CA GLU A 106 27.24 -15.17 -1.34
C GLU A 106 25.98 -14.32 -1.44
N ALA A 107 26.06 -13.22 -2.21
CA ALA A 107 24.94 -12.31 -2.46
C ALA A 107 23.65 -13.03 -2.92
N GLY A 108 23.78 -14.06 -3.77
CA GLY A 108 22.65 -14.88 -4.20
C GLY A 108 21.98 -15.62 -3.05
N GLN A 109 22.75 -16.18 -2.12
CA GLN A 109 22.23 -16.93 -0.98
C GLN A 109 21.48 -16.03 0.00
N ILE A 110 21.98 -14.82 0.25
CA ILE A 110 21.30 -13.83 1.10
C ILE A 110 19.95 -13.44 0.47
N ARG A 111 19.93 -13.22 -0.85
CA ARG A 111 18.71 -12.92 -1.60
C ARG A 111 17.68 -14.05 -1.50
N ASP A 112 18.11 -15.30 -1.68
CA ASP A 112 17.23 -16.46 -1.57
C ASP A 112 16.65 -16.60 -0.15
N ARG A 113 17.45 -16.29 0.89
CA ARG A 113 16.98 -16.27 2.28
C ARG A 113 15.93 -15.20 2.53
N ILE A 114 16.10 -14.01 1.98
CA ILE A 114 15.10 -12.93 2.07
C ILE A 114 13.84 -13.30 1.29
N SER A 115 13.99 -13.85 0.08
CA SER A 115 12.86 -14.35 -0.72
C SER A 115 12.03 -15.38 0.06
N LEU A 116 12.69 -16.37 0.67
CA LEU A 116 12.01 -17.36 1.51
C LEU A 116 11.33 -16.75 2.73
N LEU A 117 11.94 -15.74 3.37
CA LEU A 117 11.34 -15.00 4.48
C LEU A 117 10.04 -14.30 4.06
N LEU A 118 10.03 -13.66 2.89
CA LEU A 118 8.87 -12.97 2.34
C LEU A 118 7.76 -13.97 1.98
N GLU A 119 8.10 -15.08 1.32
CA GLU A 119 7.14 -16.14 0.98
C GLU A 119 6.54 -16.80 2.24
N ALA A 120 7.35 -17.07 3.26
CA ALA A 120 6.86 -17.58 4.54
C ALA A 120 5.89 -16.60 5.23
N SER A 121 6.18 -15.30 5.14
CA SER A 121 5.33 -14.24 5.69
C SER A 121 3.99 -14.17 4.96
N ARG A 122 4.01 -14.21 3.61
CA ARG A 122 2.80 -14.26 2.78
C ARG A 122 1.98 -15.51 3.06
N PHE A 123 2.63 -16.67 3.13
CA PHE A 123 1.95 -17.93 3.43
C PHE A 123 1.24 -17.87 4.79
N ARG A 124 1.91 -17.33 5.81
CA ARG A 124 1.30 -17.13 7.13
C ARG A 124 0.12 -16.16 7.07
N ALA A 125 0.25 -15.07 6.33
CA ALA A 125 -0.80 -14.08 6.13
C ALA A 125 -2.06 -14.68 5.48
N VAL A 126 -1.89 -15.41 4.38
CA VAL A 126 -2.98 -16.13 3.70
C VAL A 126 -3.62 -17.16 4.63
N ARG A 127 -2.82 -17.95 5.36
CA ARG A 127 -3.35 -18.92 6.33
C ARG A 127 -4.12 -18.28 7.49
N ALA A 128 -3.81 -17.04 7.83
CA ALA A 128 -4.52 -16.28 8.86
C ALA A 128 -5.80 -15.59 8.34
N GLY A 129 -6.05 -15.65 7.02
CA GLY A 129 -7.28 -15.14 6.40
C GLY A 129 -7.15 -13.82 5.66
N ILE A 130 -5.93 -13.34 5.35
CA ILE A 130 -5.80 -12.22 4.39
C ILE A 130 -6.32 -12.65 3.02
N VAL A 131 -7.19 -11.82 2.46
CA VAL A 131 -7.81 -12.04 1.14
C VAL A 131 -6.99 -11.41 0.01
N SER A 132 -6.36 -10.27 0.27
CA SER A 132 -5.52 -9.60 -0.73
C SER A 132 -4.24 -10.38 -1.01
N GLU A 133 -3.95 -10.57 -2.30
CA GLU A 133 -2.68 -11.14 -2.77
C GLU A 133 -1.52 -10.13 -2.77
N GLN A 134 -1.83 -8.84 -2.61
CA GLN A 134 -0.83 -7.78 -2.62
C GLN A 134 -0.06 -7.74 -1.29
N THR A 135 1.27 -7.73 -1.41
CA THR A 135 2.23 -7.50 -0.31
C THR A 135 3.02 -6.23 -0.60
N LEU A 136 3.17 -5.38 0.40
CA LEU A 136 3.93 -4.12 0.34
C LEU A 136 5.07 -4.20 1.36
N ILE A 137 6.26 -3.79 0.94
CA ILE A 137 7.48 -3.83 1.76
C ILE A 137 7.94 -2.40 2.01
N GLY A 138 7.99 -1.97 3.26
CA GLY A 138 8.33 -0.61 3.66
C GLY A 138 7.45 0.48 3.01
N ASP A 139 7.87 1.73 3.19
CA ASP A 139 7.12 2.89 2.71
C ASP A 139 7.38 3.24 1.24
N GLU A 140 8.50 2.78 0.66
CA GLU A 140 8.95 3.12 -0.70
C GLU A 140 9.11 1.89 -1.62
N GLY A 141 8.58 0.73 -1.22
CA GLY A 141 8.57 -0.48 -2.02
C GLY A 141 9.97 -1.03 -2.32
N VAL A 142 10.36 -1.04 -3.60
CA VAL A 142 11.61 -1.65 -4.07
C VAL A 142 12.85 -0.91 -3.54
N ALA A 143 12.78 0.43 -3.43
CA ALA A 143 13.93 1.22 -2.99
C ALA A 143 14.35 0.89 -1.55
N SER A 144 13.39 0.78 -0.63
CA SER A 144 13.65 0.40 0.76
C SER A 144 14.26 -1.00 0.88
N LEU A 145 13.82 -1.94 0.03
CA LEU A 145 14.37 -3.30 0.00
C LEU A 145 15.83 -3.33 -0.51
N VAL A 146 16.16 -2.53 -1.53
CA VAL A 146 17.53 -2.42 -2.04
C VAL A 146 18.45 -1.84 -0.96
N GLN A 147 18.05 -0.74 -0.31
CA GLN A 147 18.85 -0.14 0.76
C GLN A 147 19.02 -1.09 1.95
N PHE A 148 17.98 -1.82 2.33
CA PHE A 148 18.07 -2.84 3.38
C PHE A 148 19.09 -3.92 3.01
N TYR A 149 19.07 -4.38 1.76
CA TYR A 149 20.02 -5.38 1.27
C TYR A 149 21.46 -4.86 1.26
N GLU A 150 21.69 -3.63 0.79
CA GLU A 150 23.02 -3.00 0.79
C GLU A 150 23.60 -2.85 2.20
N ARG A 151 22.78 -2.41 3.16
CA ARG A 151 23.18 -2.31 4.58
C ARG A 151 23.47 -3.68 5.18
N LEU A 152 22.66 -4.68 4.84
CA LEU A 152 22.85 -6.05 5.29
C LEU A 152 24.17 -6.65 4.78
N GLN A 153 24.57 -6.36 3.54
CA GLN A 153 25.84 -6.85 2.98
C GLN A 153 27.08 -6.26 3.67
N GLN A 154 26.94 -5.13 4.35
CA GLN A 154 28.04 -4.51 5.11
C GLN A 154 28.14 -5.05 6.54
N MET A 155 27.22 -5.94 6.95
CA MET A 155 27.23 -6.49 8.30
C MET A 155 28.16 -7.69 8.42
N GLU A 156 28.87 -7.71 9.54
CA GLU A 156 29.71 -8.83 9.97
C GLU A 156 28.93 -9.83 10.85
N GLY A 157 29.33 -11.09 10.79
CA GLY A 157 28.77 -12.20 11.58
C GLY A 157 27.31 -12.58 11.27
N LEU A 158 26.73 -13.39 12.18
CA LEU A 158 25.35 -13.87 12.06
C LEU A 158 24.35 -12.75 12.39
N VAL A 159 23.40 -12.52 11.48
CA VAL A 159 22.33 -11.53 11.60
C VAL A 159 20.99 -12.25 11.55
N SER A 160 20.12 -11.97 12.52
CA SER A 160 18.74 -12.45 12.47
C SER A 160 17.89 -11.48 11.66
N LEU A 161 17.05 -11.99 10.76
CA LEU A 161 16.13 -11.18 9.98
C LEU A 161 14.71 -11.55 10.36
N GLN A 162 13.87 -10.54 10.57
CA GLN A 162 12.45 -10.71 10.82
C GLN A 162 11.66 -9.95 9.76
N ALA A 163 10.52 -10.53 9.35
CA ALA A 163 9.48 -9.80 8.65
C ALA A 163 8.38 -9.51 9.66
N VAL A 164 8.09 -8.23 9.88
CA VAL A 164 7.11 -7.75 10.86
C VAL A 164 6.04 -6.93 10.15
N THR A 165 4.83 -6.89 10.68
CA THR A 165 3.79 -5.99 10.16
C THR A 165 4.13 -4.54 10.51
N SER A 166 4.06 -3.63 9.54
CA SER A 166 4.33 -2.20 9.75
C SER A 166 3.12 -1.43 10.29
N VAL A 167 1.92 -1.97 10.11
CA VAL A 167 0.64 -1.44 10.61
C VAL A 167 -0.27 -2.62 10.99
N PRO A 168 -1.37 -2.41 11.74
CA PRO A 168 -2.39 -3.43 11.90
C PRO A 168 -2.92 -3.91 10.55
N VAL A 169 -2.96 -5.23 10.35
CA VAL A 169 -3.38 -5.85 9.09
C VAL A 169 -4.75 -6.49 9.26
N TYR A 170 -5.66 -6.13 8.36
CA TYR A 170 -7.04 -6.61 8.33
C TYR A 170 -7.21 -7.77 7.36
N THR A 171 -8.31 -8.51 7.47
CA THR A 171 -8.75 -9.55 6.52
C THR A 171 -8.68 -9.07 5.07
N ALA A 172 -9.06 -7.81 4.79
CA ALA A 172 -9.00 -7.22 3.46
C ALA A 172 -7.56 -7.10 2.89
N GLY A 173 -6.55 -7.00 3.76
CA GLY A 173 -5.19 -6.63 3.40
C GLY A 173 -5.07 -5.20 2.86
N PRO A 174 -4.02 -4.85 2.11
CA PRO A 174 -2.87 -5.70 1.75
C PRO A 174 -1.98 -6.04 2.95
N LEU A 175 -1.11 -7.03 2.79
CA LEU A 175 -0.07 -7.31 3.77
C LEU A 175 1.01 -6.22 3.68
N ARG A 176 1.17 -5.40 4.72
CA ARG A 176 2.28 -4.43 4.82
C ARG A 176 3.32 -4.91 5.81
N ILE A 177 4.56 -5.01 5.36
CA ILE A 177 5.65 -5.55 6.17
C ILE A 177 6.90 -4.70 6.12
N ASP A 178 7.62 -4.71 7.23
CA ASP A 178 9.00 -4.27 7.31
C ASP A 178 9.93 -5.47 7.49
N LEU A 179 11.11 -5.37 6.89
CA LEU A 179 12.23 -6.25 7.21
C LEU A 179 13.04 -5.61 8.31
N VAL A 180 13.31 -6.36 9.38
CA VAL A 180 14.09 -5.93 10.53
C VAL A 180 15.33 -6.80 10.62
N ALA A 181 16.50 -6.17 10.67
CA ALA A 181 17.75 -6.83 10.99
C ALA A 181 18.01 -6.70 12.49
N LEU A 182 18.34 -7.83 13.13
CA LEU A 182 18.67 -7.91 14.54
C LEU A 182 20.05 -8.52 14.75
N ARG A 183 20.79 -7.97 15.71
CA ARG A 183 22.03 -8.51 16.25
C ARG A 183 21.84 -8.71 17.75
N ASP A 184 22.12 -9.92 18.24
CA ASP A 184 21.93 -10.30 19.64
C ASP A 184 20.51 -9.99 20.19
N GLY A 185 19.50 -10.12 19.33
CA GLY A 185 18.10 -9.83 19.65
C GLY A 185 17.73 -8.35 19.68
N GLN A 186 18.67 -7.45 19.41
CA GLN A 186 18.43 -6.02 19.29
C GLN A 186 18.32 -5.61 17.83
N GLU A 187 17.29 -4.84 17.52
CA GLU A 187 17.13 -4.25 16.20
C GLU A 187 18.27 -3.28 15.89
N VAL A 188 18.92 -3.47 14.74
CA VAL A 188 19.97 -2.58 14.24
C VAL A 188 19.46 -1.64 13.16
N PHE A 189 18.53 -2.11 12.32
CA PHE A 189 17.81 -1.30 11.34
C PHE A 189 16.63 -2.06 10.74
N ARG A 190 15.68 -1.32 10.19
CA ARG A 190 14.58 -1.85 9.39
C ARG A 190 14.43 -1.19 8.03
N THR A 191 13.66 -1.81 7.14
CA THR A 191 13.10 -1.09 5.97
C THR A 191 12.21 0.05 6.47
N GLY A 192 12.30 1.22 5.84
CA GLY A 192 11.54 2.41 6.25
C GLY A 192 12.28 3.32 7.26
N ASP A 193 13.36 2.86 7.89
CA ASP A 193 14.20 3.72 8.72
C ASP A 193 14.97 4.74 7.87
N ARG A 194 14.52 5.99 7.91
CA ARG A 194 15.25 7.14 7.34
C ARG A 194 16.29 7.71 8.32
N THR A 195 16.34 7.25 9.56
CA THR A 195 17.31 7.71 10.56
C THR A 195 18.44 6.72 10.69
N LEU A 196 19.51 6.92 9.92
CA LEU A 196 20.92 6.67 10.26
C LEU A 196 21.77 7.01 9.02
N SER A 197 21.76 8.30 8.63
CA SER A 197 22.85 8.86 7.83
C SER A 197 24.04 9.13 8.78
N PRO A 198 25.26 8.63 8.49
CA PRO A 198 26.45 9.03 9.22
C PRO A 198 26.86 10.45 8.78
N GLU A 199 27.11 11.30 9.78
CA GLU A 199 28.06 12.41 9.77
C GLU A 199 27.86 13.56 8.76
N ALA A 200 27.35 14.68 9.29
CA ALA A 200 27.96 15.98 9.03
C ALA A 200 28.27 16.64 10.38
N ASN A 201 29.36 16.22 11.03
CA ASN A 201 30.00 17.05 12.03
C ASN A 201 31.53 16.95 11.95
N GLY A 202 32.15 18.12 11.74
CA GLY A 202 33.59 18.34 11.59
C GLY A 202 33.77 19.72 10.94
N SER A 203 33.67 20.83 11.68
CA SER A 203 34.67 21.38 12.62
C SER A 203 35.44 22.55 11.98
N GLY A 204 35.49 23.68 12.70
CA GLY A 204 36.38 24.82 12.47
C GLY A 204 35.67 26.04 11.89
N GLY A 205 35.67 27.24 12.48
CA GLY A 205 36.41 27.72 13.63
C GLY A 205 35.95 29.15 13.96
N ASN A 206 36.19 29.50 15.23
CA ASN A 206 35.85 30.75 15.88
C ASN A 206 36.63 31.93 15.28
N GLY A 207 35.96 33.07 15.04
CA GLY A 207 36.57 34.29 14.52
C GLY A 207 35.81 35.54 14.97
N SER A 208 36.15 36.01 16.16
CA SER A 208 35.68 37.25 16.80
C SER A 208 36.34 38.50 16.21
N GLY A 209 35.60 39.61 16.13
CA GLY A 209 36.05 40.98 15.82
C GLY A 209 35.21 41.59 14.68
N ASN A 210 34.65 42.80 14.73
CA ASN A 210 35.01 44.01 15.46
C ASN A 210 33.78 44.96 15.48
N ALA A 211 33.72 45.83 16.49
CA ALA A 211 32.71 46.86 16.67
C ALA A 211 33.06 48.17 15.92
N GLY A 212 32.04 48.99 15.65
CA GLY A 212 32.18 50.46 15.71
C GLY A 212 31.73 51.28 14.49
N GLY A 213 30.92 52.32 14.74
CA GLY A 213 30.76 53.53 13.92
C GLY A 213 29.42 53.63 13.17
N SER A 214 28.38 54.28 13.69
CA SER A 214 28.17 55.74 13.83
C SER A 214 28.01 56.49 12.51
N GLY A 215 26.83 57.07 12.28
CA GLY A 215 26.72 58.41 11.70
C GLY A 215 25.94 58.58 10.38
N ASN A 216 24.75 59.17 10.54
CA ASN A 216 24.30 60.40 9.89
C ASN A 216 23.55 60.40 8.53
N ASP A 217 22.31 60.91 8.64
CA ASP A 217 21.67 62.02 7.91
C ASP A 217 21.44 62.00 6.39
N GLY A 218 20.20 62.43 6.06
CA GLY A 218 19.91 63.26 4.88
C GLY A 218 19.00 62.57 3.86
N ASN A 219 17.68 62.64 4.00
CA ASN A 219 16.81 63.73 3.53
C ASN A 219 16.53 63.73 2.02
N ARG A 220 15.27 64.06 1.71
CA ARG A 220 14.66 64.42 0.42
C ARG A 220 14.16 63.28 -0.44
N ASP A 221 13.05 63.41 -1.14
CA ASP A 221 11.87 64.29 -1.13
C ASP A 221 11.04 63.76 -2.30
N SER A 222 9.71 63.86 -2.20
CA SER A 222 8.80 63.98 -3.35
C SER A 222 8.70 62.74 -4.28
N THR A 223 7.56 62.35 -4.81
CA THR A 223 6.26 62.97 -5.03
C THR A 223 5.39 61.88 -5.63
N ASP A 224 4.08 62.02 -5.46
CA ASP A 224 3.05 61.60 -6.43
C ASP A 224 2.82 60.10 -6.65
N ASN A 225 1.62 59.59 -6.87
CA ASN A 225 0.23 60.05 -6.81
C ASN A 225 -0.52 58.72 -7.11
N LEU A 226 -1.24 58.17 -6.14
CA LEU A 226 -2.71 58.04 -6.16
C LEU A 226 -3.35 57.81 -7.53
N ASP A 227 -4.23 56.80 -7.51
CA ASP A 227 -5.41 56.62 -8.35
C ASP A 227 -5.21 56.22 -9.82
N ASN A 228 -5.67 55.01 -10.16
CA ASN A 228 -6.96 54.97 -10.85
C ASN A 228 -7.66 53.61 -10.74
N LEU A 229 -8.91 53.67 -10.30
CA LEU A 229 -9.90 52.61 -10.27
C LEU A 229 -10.59 52.48 -11.62
N GLY A 230 -10.94 51.24 -11.98
CA GLY A 230 -12.12 50.94 -12.79
C GLY A 230 -11.92 51.05 -14.31
N ASN A 231 -12.75 50.44 -15.15
CA ASN A 231 -13.99 49.68 -14.98
C ASN A 231 -14.41 49.18 -16.39
N ILE A 232 -15.29 48.16 -16.45
CA ILE A 232 -16.23 47.80 -17.57
C ILE A 232 -15.60 47.32 -18.91
N GLY A 233 -16.04 46.25 -19.58
CA GLY A 233 -17.11 45.29 -19.33
C GLY A 233 -17.45 44.47 -20.59
N LYS A 234 -18.24 43.41 -20.36
CA LYS A 234 -19.23 42.66 -21.18
C LYS A 234 -19.19 42.65 -22.73
N ARG A 235 -19.67 41.48 -23.21
CA ARG A 235 -20.37 41.08 -24.46
C ARG A 235 -19.50 40.31 -25.45
N ASP A 236 -19.97 39.33 -26.21
CA ASP A 236 -21.12 38.41 -26.25
C ASP A 236 -20.80 37.44 -27.42
N GLY A 237 -21.29 36.20 -27.36
CA GLY A 237 -21.71 35.35 -28.50
C GLY A 237 -20.72 34.97 -29.62
N ASN A 238 -20.41 33.69 -29.74
CA ASN A 238 -21.03 32.74 -30.70
C ASN A 238 -20.51 31.32 -30.45
#